data_AF-A0A933X0E6-F1
#
_entry.id   AF-A0A933X0E6-F1
#
_cell.length_a   1.000
_cell.length_b   1.000
_cell.length_c   1.000
_cell.angle_alpha   90.00
_cell.angle_beta   90.00
_cell.angle_gamma   90.00
#
_symmetry.space_group_name_H-M   'P 1'
#
loop_
_entity.id
_entity.type
_entity.pdbx_description
1 polymer ?
#
loop_
_entity_poly.entity_id
_entity_poly.type
_entity_poly.pdbx_seq_one_letter_code
_entity_poly.pdbx_strand_id
1 'polypeptide(L)'
;MSNTGDTIVAVSTPPGASILGIVRLSGSDAFRIISEFINKPAEGLRNLPCYSVVNARFRLKTLRRSMKIALFLMKAPYSFTKEDVVEIHVWGLPFLMRAIVDELASAGARLAQPGEFTRRAFLNGRIDLAQAESTLSIISAQSEAERRQAVAGVKGVFSKKIHGLSRRIVDLMSFIEAGLDFSDQDIEITPPEAVKSELAGIIHEIKQTLSQYRLNRVYDEKLRIAVIGRTNAGKSSIFNRLAKERRNIVSKTAGTTRDAVEHTIRLGHMAVSVYDTAGIRNPRSEIEKNSIEVSYHTLEMADLVLLVFDGSKKSSENLEDISQKLYGRKCIILINKTDLKMNIRMNAIKKAFPDVPVIFTSAKTGRGIAELRRRIVEEITGKHTAVREFGFISGIRHESALKNALKALELASEGLSTGMEFVAADIRESLNNLGEITGETTAEDILDNIFSRFCIGK
;
A
#
# COMPACT_ATOMS: atom_id res chain seq x y z
N MET A 1 -5.05 13.03 -25.38
CA MET A 1 -4.25 13.70 -24.33
C MET A 1 -4.83 15.09 -24.10
N SER A 2 -5.84 15.20 -23.24
CA SER A 2 -6.52 16.48 -22.97
C SER A 2 -5.65 17.35 -22.07
N ASN A 3 -4.83 18.21 -22.69
CA ASN A 3 -4.29 19.37 -22.02
C ASN A 3 -5.49 20.30 -21.74
N THR A 4 -6.10 20.22 -20.55
CA THR A 4 -7.34 20.97 -20.26
C THR A 4 -7.11 22.47 -20.23
N GLY A 5 -5.86 22.95 -20.28
CA GLY A 5 -5.51 24.37 -20.42
C GLY A 5 -5.98 25.26 -19.27
N ASP A 6 -6.73 24.70 -18.33
CA ASP A 6 -7.34 25.35 -17.20
C ASP A 6 -6.37 25.43 -16.03
N THR A 7 -6.53 26.45 -15.19
CA THR A 7 -5.74 26.59 -13.97
C THR A 7 -6.55 26.13 -12.78
N ILE A 8 -5.99 25.23 -11.98
CA ILE A 8 -6.63 24.71 -10.76
C ILE A 8 -6.11 25.37 -9.51
N VAL A 9 -6.97 25.45 -8.49
CA VAL A 9 -6.65 25.97 -7.17
C VAL A 9 -7.13 25.03 -6.06
N ALA A 10 -6.32 24.87 -5.01
CA ALA A 10 -6.71 24.20 -3.78
C ALA A 10 -5.85 24.62 -2.58
N VAL A 11 -6.32 24.29 -1.37
CA VAL A 11 -5.49 24.32 -0.16
C VAL A 11 -4.60 23.07 -0.16
N SER A 12 -3.29 23.25 0.02
CA SER A 12 -2.27 22.19 0.04
C SER A 12 -1.70 21.92 1.45
N THR A 13 -2.36 22.43 2.49
CA THR A 13 -2.04 22.16 3.89
C THR A 13 -3.18 21.39 4.57
N PRO A 14 -2.88 20.56 5.60
CA PRO A 14 -3.91 19.85 6.35
C PRO A 14 -5.00 20.78 6.90
N PRO A 15 -6.25 20.30 7.03
CA PRO A 15 -7.32 21.10 7.62
C PRO A 15 -7.03 21.41 9.09
N GLY A 16 -7.35 22.63 9.50
CA GLY A 16 -7.16 23.09 10.87
C GLY A 16 -6.55 24.49 10.94
N ALA A 17 -6.50 25.05 12.15
CA ALA A 17 -5.79 26.29 12.40
C ALA A 17 -4.28 26.00 12.56
N SER A 18 -3.44 26.74 11.83
CA SER A 18 -1.99 26.62 11.90
C SER A 18 -1.30 27.97 11.65
N ILE A 19 0.00 28.04 11.95
CA ILE A 19 0.83 29.22 11.66
C ILE A 19 0.96 29.45 10.14
N LEU A 20 0.93 28.38 9.34
CA LEU A 20 1.13 28.41 7.90
C LEU A 20 0.03 27.63 7.17
N GLY A 21 -0.62 28.29 6.23
CA GLY A 21 -1.50 27.71 5.23
C GLY A 21 -0.94 27.95 3.82
N ILE A 22 -1.09 26.96 2.95
CA ILE A 22 -0.64 27.05 1.55
C ILE A 22 -1.85 26.88 0.64
N VAL A 23 -2.06 27.86 -0.24
CA VAL A 23 -3.00 27.75 -1.37
C VAL A 23 -2.18 27.64 -2.65
N ARG A 24 -2.40 26.59 -3.43
CA ARG A 24 -1.63 26.29 -4.64
C ARG A 24 -2.47 26.50 -5.89
N LEU A 25 -1.92 27.21 -6.87
CA LEU A 25 -2.40 27.33 -8.24
C LEU A 25 -1.51 26.50 -9.18
N SER A 26 -2.08 25.81 -10.16
CA SER A 26 -1.34 25.11 -11.23
C SER A 26 -2.05 25.26 -12.57
N GLY A 27 -1.34 25.73 -13.59
CA GLY A 27 -1.86 25.88 -14.95
C GLY A 27 -1.31 27.12 -15.66
N SER A 28 -1.61 27.25 -16.96
CA SER A 28 -1.10 28.30 -17.85
C SER A 28 -1.40 29.75 -17.38
N ASP A 29 -2.50 29.92 -16.65
CA ASP A 29 -3.00 31.20 -16.14
C ASP A 29 -2.59 31.49 -14.69
N ALA A 30 -1.82 30.62 -14.02
CA ALA A 30 -1.47 30.77 -12.60
C ALA A 30 -0.86 32.15 -12.27
N PHE A 31 0.08 32.63 -13.11
CA PHE A 31 0.69 33.96 -12.93
C PHE A 31 -0.25 35.12 -13.28
N ARG A 32 -1.16 34.93 -14.25
CA ARG A 32 -2.17 35.95 -14.61
C ARG A 32 -3.13 36.14 -13.44
N ILE A 33 -3.71 35.06 -12.95
CA ILE A 33 -4.71 35.07 -11.88
C ILE A 33 -4.14 35.72 -10.62
N ILE A 34 -2.96 35.31 -10.15
CA ILE A 34 -2.39 35.89 -8.92
C ILE A 34 -2.07 37.38 -9.06
N SER A 35 -1.72 37.84 -10.27
CA SER A 35 -1.35 39.24 -10.52
C SER A 35 -2.53 40.22 -10.32
N GLU A 36 -3.77 39.76 -10.39
CA GLU A 36 -4.97 40.58 -10.15
C GLU A 36 -5.17 40.96 -8.66
N PHE A 37 -4.56 40.18 -7.76
CA PHE A 37 -4.69 40.32 -6.31
C PHE A 37 -3.49 40.97 -5.65
N ILE A 38 -2.40 41.18 -6.38
CA ILE A 38 -1.16 41.78 -5.88
C ILE A 38 -0.74 42.99 -6.72
N ASN A 39 0.15 43.82 -6.18
CA ASN A 39 0.69 44.96 -6.92
C ASN A 39 1.92 44.58 -7.77
N LYS A 40 1.79 43.55 -8.62
CA LYS A 40 2.86 43.11 -9.53
C LYS A 40 2.27 42.42 -10.76
N PRO A 41 2.59 42.87 -11.99
CA PRO A 41 2.04 42.28 -13.21
C PRO A 41 2.55 40.86 -13.44
N ALA A 42 1.77 40.05 -14.17
CA ALA A 42 2.12 38.67 -14.49
C ALA A 42 3.48 38.53 -15.19
N GLU A 43 3.79 39.42 -16.14
CA GLU A 43 5.09 39.46 -16.82
C GLU A 43 6.24 39.71 -15.84
N GLY A 44 6.03 40.59 -14.87
CA GLY A 44 6.98 40.85 -13.79
C GLY A 44 7.19 39.67 -12.84
N LEU A 45 6.24 38.73 -12.75
CA LEU A 45 6.42 37.46 -12.04
C LEU A 45 7.15 36.43 -12.91
N ARG A 46 6.82 36.35 -14.20
CA ARG A 46 7.44 35.43 -15.17
C ARG A 46 8.93 35.70 -15.38
N ASN A 47 9.33 36.98 -15.34
CA ASN A 47 10.72 37.42 -15.50
C ASN A 47 11.61 37.09 -14.31
N LEU A 48 11.05 36.70 -13.16
CA LEU A 48 11.85 36.25 -12.02
C LEU A 48 12.44 34.84 -12.28
N PRO A 49 13.58 34.51 -11.67
CA PRO A 49 14.10 33.14 -11.68
C PRO A 49 13.06 32.12 -11.19
N CYS A 50 13.13 30.88 -11.70
CA CYS A 50 12.32 29.78 -11.15
C CYS A 50 12.70 29.55 -9.68
N TYR A 51 11.74 29.10 -8.86
CA TYR A 51 11.90 28.92 -7.40
C TYR A 51 12.14 30.23 -6.63
N SER A 52 11.67 31.37 -7.16
CA SER A 52 11.73 32.66 -6.46
C SER A 52 10.66 32.76 -5.38
N VAL A 53 11.01 33.44 -4.28
CA VAL A 53 10.07 33.87 -3.25
C VAL A 53 9.79 35.37 -3.41
N VAL A 54 8.52 35.76 -3.46
CA VAL A 54 8.09 37.15 -3.61
C VAL A 54 7.20 37.55 -2.44
N ASN A 55 7.62 38.58 -1.70
CA ASN A 55 6.75 39.22 -0.73
C ASN A 55 5.73 40.11 -1.44
N ALA A 56 4.46 39.92 -1.16
CA ALA A 56 3.38 40.70 -1.77
C ALA A 56 2.33 41.10 -0.72
N ARG A 57 1.51 42.10 -1.07
CA ARG A 57 0.25 42.34 -0.36
C ARG A 57 -0.88 41.77 -1.20
N PHE A 58 -1.56 40.76 -0.67
CA PHE A 58 -2.75 40.19 -1.27
C PHE A 58 -3.96 41.03 -0.88
N ARG A 59 -4.70 41.52 -1.87
CA ARG A 59 -5.94 42.27 -1.70
C ARG A 59 -7.11 41.30 -1.72
N LEU A 60 -7.64 41.00 -0.54
CA LEU A 60 -8.83 40.16 -0.37
C LEU A 60 -10.07 41.06 -0.51
N LYS A 61 -10.78 40.93 -1.64
CA LYS A 61 -11.97 41.74 -1.98
C LYS A 61 -13.11 41.50 -0.98
N THR A 62 -13.34 40.25 -0.59
CA THR A 62 -14.39 39.80 0.33
C THR A 62 -14.28 40.46 1.70
N LEU A 63 -13.07 40.55 2.26
CA LEU A 63 -12.82 41.19 3.56
C LEU A 63 -12.47 42.67 3.46
N ARG A 64 -12.40 43.24 2.25
CA ARG A 64 -11.92 44.62 1.98
C ARG A 64 -10.61 44.94 2.70
N ARG A 65 -9.71 43.97 2.77
CA ARG A 65 -8.44 44.05 3.50
C ARG A 65 -7.30 43.61 2.61
N SER A 66 -6.13 44.22 2.83
CA SER A 66 -4.88 43.75 2.26
C SER A 66 -4.04 43.11 3.34
N MET A 67 -3.41 41.99 3.03
CA MET A 67 -2.54 41.28 3.95
C MET A 67 -1.20 40.94 3.31
N LYS A 68 -0.14 40.90 4.12
CA LYS A 68 1.16 40.44 3.63
C LYS A 68 1.13 38.93 3.43
N ILE A 69 1.67 38.49 2.31
CA ILE A 69 1.80 37.08 1.92
C ILE A 69 3.19 36.85 1.33
N ALA A 70 3.61 35.59 1.28
CA ALA A 70 4.74 35.17 0.46
C ALA A 70 4.22 34.32 -0.70
N LEU A 71 4.75 34.56 -1.90
CA LEU A 71 4.50 33.74 -3.08
C LEU A 71 5.73 32.92 -3.38
N PHE A 72 5.57 31.62 -3.62
CA PHE A 72 6.61 30.77 -4.15
C PHE A 72 6.28 30.41 -5.61
N LEU A 73 7.18 30.77 -6.51
CA LEU A 73 6.96 30.70 -7.96
C LEU A 73 7.74 29.53 -8.57
N MET A 74 7.04 28.63 -9.25
CA MET A 74 7.63 27.54 -10.03
C MET A 74 7.13 27.66 -11.46
N LYS A 75 8.05 27.61 -12.42
CA LYS A 75 7.73 27.78 -13.85
C LYS A 75 7.74 26.44 -14.55
N ALA A 76 6.87 26.25 -15.52
CA ALA A 76 6.93 25.09 -16.41
C ALA A 76 8.32 24.99 -17.09
N PRO A 77 8.90 23.78 -17.26
CA PRO A 77 8.44 22.47 -16.77
C PRO A 77 8.96 22.12 -15.36
N TYR A 78 9.57 23.06 -14.64
CA TYR A 78 10.29 22.85 -13.39
C TYR A 78 9.39 22.95 -12.14
N SER A 79 8.20 22.36 -12.21
CA SER A 79 7.24 22.29 -11.10
C SER A 79 6.80 20.84 -10.84
N PHE A 80 6.00 20.63 -9.78
CA PHE A 80 5.44 19.31 -9.49
C PHE A 80 4.55 18.80 -10.63
N THR A 81 3.71 19.68 -11.19
CA THR A 81 2.79 19.36 -12.29
C THR A 81 3.42 19.50 -13.67
N LYS A 82 4.67 20.00 -13.79
CA LYS A 82 5.28 20.52 -15.03
C LYS A 82 4.56 21.71 -15.67
N GLU A 83 3.59 22.30 -14.97
CA GLU A 83 2.93 23.54 -15.38
C GLU A 83 3.50 24.74 -14.61
N ASP A 84 3.05 25.95 -14.92
CA ASP A 84 3.28 27.10 -14.05
C ASP A 84 2.52 26.89 -12.73
N VAL A 85 3.21 27.02 -11.60
CA VAL A 85 2.66 26.83 -10.26
C VAL A 85 3.01 28.02 -9.37
N VAL A 86 1.99 28.53 -8.69
CA VAL A 86 2.14 29.58 -7.67
C VAL A 86 1.61 29.05 -6.35
N GLU A 87 2.45 29.06 -5.32
CA GLU A 87 2.01 28.79 -3.96
C GLU A 87 1.90 30.10 -3.18
N ILE A 88 0.75 30.28 -2.52
CA ILE A 88 0.43 31.43 -1.68
C ILE A 88 0.57 30.98 -0.23
N HIS A 89 1.57 31.51 0.45
CA HIS A 89 1.90 31.20 1.84
C HIS A 89 1.30 32.28 2.74
N VAL A 90 0.36 31.87 3.59
CA VAL A 90 -0.46 32.75 4.46
C VAL A 90 -0.64 32.15 5.85
N TRP A 91 -1.29 32.87 6.76
CA TRP A 91 -1.73 32.29 8.03
C TRP A 91 -2.74 31.16 7.77
N GLY A 92 -2.55 30.01 8.40
CA GLY A 92 -3.39 28.82 8.22
C GLY A 92 -4.73 28.94 8.93
N LEU A 93 -5.51 29.97 8.63
CA LEU A 93 -6.87 30.15 9.15
C LEU A 93 -7.86 29.57 8.13
N PRO A 94 -8.68 28.55 8.49
CA PRO A 94 -9.56 27.89 7.54
C PRO A 94 -10.48 28.83 6.73
N PHE A 95 -11.07 29.84 7.39
CA PHE A 95 -11.92 30.81 6.71
C PHE A 95 -11.15 31.69 5.72
N LEU A 96 -9.90 32.04 6.04
CA LEU A 96 -9.05 32.87 5.19
C LEU A 96 -8.61 32.09 3.95
N MET A 97 -8.14 30.87 4.14
CA MET A 97 -7.72 30.00 3.03
C MET A 97 -8.90 29.76 2.08
N ARG A 98 -10.10 29.53 2.61
CA ARG A 98 -11.32 29.40 1.80
C ARG A 98 -11.64 30.67 1.03
N ALA A 99 -11.59 31.85 1.67
CA ALA A 99 -11.83 33.12 1.00
C ALA A 99 -10.81 33.40 -0.12
N ILE A 100 -9.54 33.04 0.07
CA ILE A 100 -8.51 33.13 -0.97
C ILE A 100 -8.85 32.21 -2.14
N VAL A 101 -9.18 30.95 -1.87
CA VAL A 101 -9.57 29.97 -2.90
C VAL A 101 -10.78 30.46 -3.71
N ASP A 102 -11.82 30.95 -3.04
CA ASP A 102 -13.05 31.44 -3.68
C ASP A 102 -12.78 32.66 -4.58
N GLU A 103 -11.89 33.57 -4.16
CA GLU A 103 -11.50 34.74 -4.96
C GLU A 103 -10.66 34.35 -6.17
N LEU A 104 -9.70 33.43 -6.01
CA LEU A 104 -8.91 32.92 -7.13
C LEU A 104 -9.79 32.16 -8.12
N ALA A 105 -10.78 31.42 -7.62
CA ALA A 105 -11.75 30.72 -8.46
C ALA A 105 -12.59 31.72 -9.28
N SER A 106 -13.04 32.79 -8.63
CA SER A 106 -13.77 33.88 -9.29
C SER A 106 -12.94 34.64 -10.35
N ALA A 107 -11.61 34.55 -10.30
CA ALA A 107 -10.69 35.13 -11.28
C ALA A 107 -10.26 34.16 -12.41
N GLY A 108 -10.90 32.98 -12.47
CA GLY A 108 -10.73 32.02 -13.56
C GLY A 108 -9.98 30.75 -13.18
N ALA A 109 -9.61 30.55 -11.91
CA ALA A 109 -9.18 29.22 -11.46
C ALA A 109 -10.39 28.30 -11.28
N ARG A 110 -10.22 26.99 -11.51
CA ARG A 110 -11.19 25.97 -11.12
C ARG A 110 -10.75 25.31 -9.82
N LEU A 111 -11.69 24.89 -8.98
CA LEU A 111 -11.36 24.05 -7.83
C LEU A 111 -10.75 22.72 -8.29
N ALA A 112 -9.61 22.35 -7.73
CA ALA A 112 -8.96 21.09 -8.04
C ALA A 112 -9.81 19.90 -7.56
N GLN A 113 -9.86 18.84 -8.37
CA GLN A 113 -10.41 17.55 -7.95
C GLN A 113 -9.45 16.81 -7.01
N PRO A 114 -9.93 15.80 -6.27
CA PRO A 114 -9.07 14.88 -5.51
C PRO A 114 -7.93 14.34 -6.38
N GLY A 115 -6.69 14.47 -5.91
CA GLY A 115 -5.51 13.95 -6.63
C GLY A 115 -5.11 14.68 -7.91
N GLU A 116 -5.82 15.73 -8.33
CA GLU A 116 -5.66 16.32 -9.66
C GLU A 116 -4.23 16.85 -9.91
N PHE A 117 -3.57 17.46 -8.90
CA PHE A 117 -2.17 17.86 -9.02
C PHE A 117 -1.25 16.68 -9.35
N THR A 118 -1.48 15.51 -8.74
CA THR A 118 -0.72 14.29 -9.07
C THR A 118 -1.04 13.79 -10.45
N ARG A 119 -2.33 13.80 -10.82
CA ARG A 119 -2.80 13.37 -12.14
C ARG A 119 -2.12 14.20 -13.22
N ARG A 120 -2.04 15.53 -13.06
CA ARG A 120 -1.32 16.41 -14.00
C ARG A 120 0.18 16.11 -14.06
N ALA A 121 0.81 15.86 -12.91
CA ALA A 121 2.21 15.42 -12.89
C ALA A 121 2.42 14.12 -13.68
N PHE A 122 1.50 13.16 -13.56
CA PHE A 122 1.51 11.92 -14.33
C PHE A 122 1.29 12.16 -15.83
N LEU A 123 0.23 12.88 -16.21
CA LEU A 123 -0.12 13.17 -17.61
C LEU A 123 0.98 13.97 -18.34
N ASN A 124 1.69 14.85 -17.62
CA ASN A 124 2.81 15.60 -18.18
C ASN A 124 4.13 14.80 -18.16
N GLY A 125 4.10 13.52 -17.77
CA GLY A 125 5.26 12.62 -17.75
C GLY A 125 6.33 13.02 -16.72
N ARG A 126 5.95 13.67 -15.61
CA ARG A 126 6.86 14.00 -14.51
C ARG A 126 7.11 12.80 -13.60
N ILE A 127 6.10 11.95 -13.48
CA ILE A 127 6.06 10.73 -12.70
C ILE A 127 5.24 9.70 -13.47
N ASP A 128 5.50 8.41 -13.26
CA ASP A 128 4.61 7.33 -13.70
C ASP A 128 3.51 7.02 -12.65
N LEU A 129 2.60 6.10 -12.97
CA LEU A 129 1.49 5.74 -12.11
C LEU A 129 1.94 5.07 -10.80
N ALA A 130 2.97 4.21 -10.85
CA ALA A 130 3.51 3.58 -9.65
C ALA A 130 4.14 4.62 -8.69
N GLN A 131 4.83 5.63 -9.22
CA GLN A 131 5.35 6.77 -8.45
C GLN A 131 4.23 7.65 -7.90
N ALA A 132 3.14 7.84 -8.66
CA ALA A 132 1.96 8.55 -8.19
C ALA A 132 1.34 7.87 -6.96
N GLU A 133 1.07 6.56 -7.05
CA GLU A 133 0.59 5.73 -5.94
C GLU A 133 1.54 5.79 -4.73
N SER A 134 2.86 5.75 -4.99
CA SER A 134 3.88 5.87 -3.95
C SER A 134 3.79 7.16 -3.14
N THR A 135 3.29 8.24 -3.74
CA THR A 135 3.16 9.52 -3.02
C THR A 135 2.10 9.42 -1.92
N LEU A 136 1.02 8.66 -2.13
CA LEU A 136 0.04 8.40 -1.08
C LEU A 136 0.67 7.61 0.05
N SER A 137 1.42 6.56 -0.29
CA SER A 137 2.06 5.68 0.69
C SER A 137 3.02 6.45 1.61
N ILE A 138 3.69 7.50 1.11
CA ILE A 138 4.55 8.35 1.95
C ILE A 138 3.71 9.11 2.99
N ILE A 139 2.60 9.72 2.56
CA ILE A 139 1.73 10.54 3.42
C ILE A 139 1.02 9.68 4.47
N SER A 140 0.65 8.45 4.11
CA SER A 140 -0.07 7.53 4.99
C SER A 140 0.82 6.61 5.84
N ALA A 141 2.16 6.66 5.67
CA ALA A 141 3.07 5.73 6.34
C ALA A 141 2.97 5.79 7.87
N GLN A 142 2.72 4.65 8.50
CA GLN A 142 2.64 4.47 9.95
C GLN A 142 3.89 3.78 10.53
N SER A 143 4.84 3.42 9.68
CA SER A 143 6.10 2.81 10.07
C SER A 143 7.31 3.37 9.31
N GLU A 144 8.48 3.32 9.95
CA GLU A 144 9.76 3.62 9.26
C GLU A 144 10.04 2.67 8.09
N ALA A 145 9.51 1.43 8.14
CA ALA A 145 9.62 0.48 7.04
C ALA A 145 8.76 0.93 5.84
N GLU A 146 7.47 1.19 6.06
CA GLU A 146 6.55 1.75 5.05
C GLU A 146 7.10 3.05 4.47
N ARG A 147 7.63 3.95 5.32
CA ARG A 147 8.22 5.22 4.88
C ARG A 147 9.40 4.98 3.93
N ARG A 148 10.34 4.09 4.27
CA ARG A 148 11.51 3.78 3.42
C ARG A 148 11.08 3.20 2.07
N GLN A 149 10.10 2.30 2.08
CA GLN A 149 9.55 1.68 0.89
C GLN A 149 8.81 2.69 0.01
N ALA A 150 7.97 3.54 0.59
CA ALA A 150 7.27 4.59 -0.13
C ALA A 150 8.24 5.62 -0.74
N VAL A 151 9.33 5.97 -0.03
CA VAL A 151 10.41 6.81 -0.56
C VAL A 151 11.13 6.15 -1.74
N ALA A 152 11.41 4.85 -1.68
CA ALA A 152 11.99 4.12 -2.81
C ALA A 152 11.03 4.08 -4.02
N GLY A 153 9.73 3.94 -3.77
CA GLY A 153 8.67 4.06 -4.77
C GLY A 153 8.66 5.42 -5.45
N VAL A 154 8.66 6.52 -4.69
CA VAL A 154 8.72 7.88 -5.26
C VAL A 154 10.02 8.13 -6.03
N LYS A 155 11.15 7.57 -5.59
CA LYS A 155 12.42 7.59 -6.35
C LYS A 155 12.39 6.78 -7.64
N GLY A 156 11.31 6.05 -7.92
CA GLY A 156 11.12 5.27 -9.13
C GLY A 156 11.97 4.00 -9.18
N VAL A 157 12.36 3.42 -8.04
CA VAL A 157 13.16 2.18 -8.02
C VAL A 157 12.40 1.04 -8.70
N PHE A 158 11.11 0.91 -8.39
CA PHE A 158 10.24 -0.09 -9.02
C PHE A 158 10.01 0.21 -10.50
N SER A 159 9.67 1.46 -10.84
CA SER A 159 9.45 1.88 -12.21
C SER A 159 10.64 1.64 -13.12
N LYS A 160 11.86 1.95 -12.65
CA LYS A 160 13.09 1.66 -13.40
C LYS A 160 13.25 0.17 -13.71
N LYS A 161 12.86 -0.70 -12.78
CA LYS A 161 12.88 -2.15 -12.98
C LYS A 161 11.86 -2.58 -14.04
N ILE A 162 10.62 -2.07 -13.94
CA ILE A 162 9.57 -2.36 -14.93
C ILE A 162 9.95 -1.85 -16.31
N HIS A 163 10.40 -0.60 -16.45
CA HIS A 163 10.89 -0.08 -17.74
C HIS A 163 12.12 -0.83 -18.27
N GLY A 164 12.94 -1.44 -17.39
CA GLY A 164 14.02 -2.34 -17.78
C GLY A 164 13.49 -3.63 -18.42
N LEU A 165 12.51 -4.26 -17.78
CA LEU A 165 11.81 -5.45 -18.31
C LEU A 165 11.08 -5.12 -19.62
N SER A 166 10.31 -4.04 -19.66
CA SER A 166 9.59 -3.61 -20.87
C SER A 166 10.53 -3.37 -22.04
N ARG A 167 11.70 -2.74 -21.82
CA ARG A 167 12.70 -2.58 -22.89
C ARG A 167 13.18 -3.91 -23.45
N ARG A 168 13.55 -4.85 -22.58
CA ARG A 168 13.99 -6.20 -23.00
C ARG A 168 12.90 -6.94 -23.80
N ILE A 169 11.63 -6.78 -23.40
CA ILE A 169 10.47 -7.35 -24.11
C ILE A 169 10.26 -6.67 -25.47
N VAL A 170 10.41 -5.35 -25.56
CA VAL A 170 10.34 -4.60 -26.83
C VAL A 170 11.48 -5.00 -27.78
N ASP A 171 12.69 -5.15 -27.25
CA ASP A 171 13.85 -5.62 -28.03
C ASP A 171 13.56 -7.03 -28.57
N LEU A 172 13.06 -7.95 -27.72
CA LEU A 172 12.64 -9.29 -28.11
C LEU A 172 11.53 -9.28 -29.19
N MET A 173 10.53 -8.42 -29.04
CA MET A 173 9.46 -8.24 -30.02
C MET A 173 10.01 -7.80 -31.37
N SER A 174 10.94 -6.84 -31.37
CA SER A 174 11.55 -6.32 -32.59
C SER A 174 12.27 -7.42 -33.39
N PHE A 175 12.92 -8.36 -32.69
CA PHE A 175 13.55 -9.53 -33.34
C PHE A 175 12.52 -10.50 -33.93
N ILE A 176 11.42 -10.75 -33.22
CA ILE A 176 10.38 -11.68 -33.68
C ILE A 176 9.61 -11.08 -34.87
N GLU A 177 9.26 -9.80 -34.82
CA GLU A 177 8.59 -9.11 -35.94
C GLU A 177 9.49 -9.09 -37.19
N ALA A 178 10.79 -8.81 -37.04
CA ALA A 178 11.73 -8.95 -38.15
C ALA A 178 11.77 -10.40 -38.69
N GLY A 179 11.80 -11.41 -37.83
CA GLY A 179 11.77 -12.81 -38.26
C GLY A 179 10.50 -13.18 -39.05
N LEU A 180 9.36 -12.59 -38.72
CA LEU A 180 8.09 -12.79 -39.42
C LEU A 180 8.07 -12.07 -40.78
N ASP A 181 8.51 -10.79 -40.83
CA ASP A 181 8.48 -9.94 -42.03
C ASP A 181 9.40 -10.47 -43.16
N PHE A 182 10.46 -11.19 -42.82
CA PHE A 182 11.45 -11.74 -43.76
C PHE A 182 11.39 -13.27 -43.88
N SER A 183 10.32 -13.90 -43.38
CA SER A 183 10.13 -15.36 -43.42
C SER A 183 10.16 -15.93 -44.85
N ASP A 184 9.79 -15.14 -45.86
CA ASP A 184 9.83 -15.52 -47.29
C ASP A 184 11.22 -15.36 -47.95
N GLN A 185 12.22 -14.79 -47.26
CA GLN A 185 13.51 -14.43 -47.87
C GLN A 185 14.65 -15.42 -47.57
N ASP A 186 14.39 -16.57 -46.94
CA ASP A 186 15.41 -17.55 -46.50
C ASP A 186 16.55 -16.92 -45.66
N ILE A 187 16.25 -15.83 -44.94
CA ILE A 187 17.19 -15.18 -44.02
C ILE A 187 16.86 -15.62 -42.60
N GLU A 188 17.74 -16.40 -41.96
CA GLU A 188 17.66 -16.67 -40.51
C GLU A 188 18.05 -15.39 -39.74
N ILE A 189 17.06 -14.55 -39.42
CA ILE A 189 17.29 -13.27 -38.74
C ILE A 189 17.63 -13.44 -37.26
N THR A 190 17.17 -14.52 -36.62
CA THR A 190 17.48 -14.77 -35.19
C THR A 190 17.53 -16.25 -34.86
N PRO A 191 18.56 -16.74 -34.12
CA PRO A 191 18.56 -18.10 -33.59
C PRO A 191 17.43 -18.28 -32.56
N PRO A 192 16.53 -19.26 -32.70
CA PRO A 192 15.44 -19.53 -31.75
C PRO A 192 15.93 -19.69 -30.29
N GLU A 193 17.16 -20.17 -30.11
CA GLU A 193 17.78 -20.33 -28.79
C GLU A 193 18.11 -18.99 -28.09
N ALA A 194 18.43 -17.92 -28.84
CA ALA A 194 18.68 -16.61 -28.25
C ALA A 194 17.38 -16.01 -27.69
N VAL A 195 16.28 -16.10 -28.45
CA VAL A 195 14.93 -15.69 -28.05
C VAL A 195 14.49 -16.45 -26.79
N LYS A 196 14.66 -17.78 -26.80
CA LYS A 196 14.32 -18.66 -25.68
C LYS A 196 15.11 -18.32 -24.41
N SER A 197 16.42 -18.09 -24.54
CA SER A 197 17.27 -17.71 -23.41
C SER A 197 16.87 -16.37 -22.81
N GLU A 198 16.60 -15.37 -23.64
CA GLU A 198 16.20 -14.04 -23.18
C GLU A 198 14.83 -14.08 -22.49
N LEU A 199 13.87 -14.80 -23.09
CA LEU A 199 12.54 -15.01 -22.52
C LEU A 199 12.60 -15.71 -21.16
N ALA A 200 13.40 -16.77 -21.02
CA ALA A 200 13.63 -17.44 -19.74
C ALA A 200 14.22 -16.50 -18.68
N GLY A 201 15.14 -15.61 -19.10
CA GLY A 201 15.72 -14.58 -18.23
C GLY A 201 14.68 -13.57 -17.73
N ILE A 202 13.80 -13.09 -18.60
CA ILE A 202 12.71 -12.16 -18.25
C ILE A 202 11.71 -12.84 -17.30
N ILE A 203 11.27 -14.05 -17.60
CA ILE A 203 10.37 -14.86 -16.76
C ILE A 203 10.96 -15.04 -15.36
N HIS A 204 12.26 -15.37 -15.28
CA HIS A 204 12.94 -15.54 -13.99
C HIS A 204 12.93 -14.26 -13.16
N GLU A 205 13.23 -13.11 -13.79
CA GLU A 205 13.25 -11.82 -13.11
C GLU A 205 11.85 -11.39 -12.62
N ILE A 206 10.80 -11.65 -13.41
CA ILE A 206 9.41 -11.40 -12.99
C ILE A 206 9.02 -12.30 -11.81
N LYS A 207 9.35 -13.60 -11.85
CA LYS A 207 9.13 -14.53 -10.73
C LYS A 207 9.83 -14.08 -9.46
N GLN A 208 11.08 -13.63 -9.56
CA GLN A 208 11.81 -13.04 -8.43
C GLN A 208 11.09 -11.80 -7.89
N THR A 209 10.62 -10.91 -8.77
CA THR A 209 9.88 -9.70 -8.37
C THR A 209 8.57 -10.05 -7.65
N LEU A 210 7.79 -11.00 -8.17
CA LEU A 210 6.56 -11.49 -7.52
C LEU A 210 6.82 -12.13 -6.15
N SER A 211 7.93 -12.86 -6.00
CA SER A 211 8.31 -13.43 -4.70
C SER A 211 8.60 -12.36 -3.64
N GLN A 212 9.17 -11.22 -4.06
CA GLN A 212 9.44 -10.07 -3.20
C GLN A 212 8.15 -9.34 -2.80
N TYR A 213 7.18 -9.22 -3.71
CA TYR A 213 5.86 -8.64 -3.42
C TYR A 213 5.12 -9.39 -2.32
N ARG A 214 5.13 -10.73 -2.35
CA ARG A 214 4.50 -11.55 -1.31
C ARG A 214 5.08 -11.30 0.09
N LEU A 215 6.40 -11.13 0.17
CA LEU A 215 7.07 -10.82 1.43
C LEU A 215 6.71 -9.41 1.92
N ASN A 216 6.69 -8.41 1.02
CA ASN A 216 6.35 -7.03 1.40
C ASN A 216 4.90 -6.86 1.82
N ARG A 217 3.95 -7.56 1.17
CA ARG A 217 2.54 -7.55 1.53
C ARG A 217 2.29 -7.99 2.98
N VAL A 218 3.07 -8.95 3.47
CA VAL A 218 3.04 -9.38 4.88
C VAL A 218 3.46 -8.27 5.85
N TYR A 219 4.29 -7.32 5.40
CA TYR A 219 4.70 -6.17 6.19
C TYR A 219 3.74 -4.97 6.07
N ASP A 220 3.08 -4.80 4.92
CA ASP A 220 2.18 -3.68 4.62
C ASP A 220 0.71 -3.92 5.03
N GLU A 221 0.19 -5.14 4.90
CA GLU A 221 -1.17 -5.47 5.29
C GLU A 221 -1.25 -5.75 6.80
N LYS A 222 -2.35 -5.31 7.43
CA LYS A 222 -2.64 -5.66 8.82
C LYS A 222 -2.93 -7.15 8.92
N LEU A 223 -1.93 -7.93 9.30
CA LEU A 223 -2.08 -9.36 9.47
C LEU A 223 -3.08 -9.67 10.58
N ARG A 224 -4.00 -10.59 10.33
CA ARG A 224 -5.14 -10.90 11.19
C ARG A 224 -4.83 -12.11 12.06
N ILE A 225 -4.65 -11.89 13.36
CA ILE A 225 -4.49 -12.97 14.34
C ILE A 225 -5.80 -13.20 15.10
N ALA A 226 -6.32 -14.42 15.04
CA ALA A 226 -7.41 -14.85 15.91
C ALA A 226 -6.84 -15.46 17.19
N VAL A 227 -7.26 -14.96 18.35
CA VAL A 227 -6.91 -15.57 19.65
C VAL A 227 -8.10 -16.37 20.14
N ILE A 228 -7.91 -17.68 20.26
CA ILE A 228 -8.97 -18.66 20.50
C ILE A 228 -8.66 -19.44 21.77
N GLY A 229 -9.68 -19.83 22.51
CA GLY A 229 -9.54 -20.62 23.72
C GLY A 229 -10.66 -20.32 24.70
N ARG A 230 -10.76 -21.12 25.77
CA ARG A 230 -11.85 -20.98 26.74
C ARG A 230 -11.83 -19.64 27.48
N THR A 231 -12.97 -19.28 28.05
CA THR A 231 -13.08 -18.20 29.04
C THR A 231 -12.07 -18.45 30.16
N ASN A 232 -11.35 -17.41 30.57
CA ASN A 232 -10.31 -17.46 31.61
C ASN A 232 -9.04 -18.27 31.26
N ALA A 233 -8.85 -18.72 30.01
CA ALA A 233 -7.56 -19.26 29.56
C ALA A 233 -6.42 -18.21 29.57
N GLY A 234 -6.79 -16.93 29.69
CA GLY A 234 -5.86 -15.80 29.76
C GLY A 234 -5.54 -15.16 28.41
N LYS A 235 -6.44 -15.31 27.42
CA LYS A 235 -6.36 -14.69 26.08
C LYS A 235 -6.07 -13.19 26.14
N SER A 236 -6.96 -12.42 26.76
CA SER A 236 -6.80 -10.95 26.88
C SER A 236 -5.58 -10.57 27.72
N SER A 237 -5.12 -11.43 28.65
CA SER A 237 -3.89 -11.20 29.42
C SER A 237 -2.62 -11.41 28.58
N ILE A 238 -2.56 -12.47 27.76
CA ILE A 238 -1.46 -12.70 26.81
C ILE A 238 -1.42 -11.56 25.80
N PHE A 239 -2.57 -11.20 25.24
CA PHE A 239 -2.70 -10.11 24.28
C PHE A 239 -2.20 -8.78 24.87
N ASN A 240 -2.69 -8.38 26.05
CA ASN A 240 -2.24 -7.17 26.71
C ASN A 240 -0.73 -7.18 26.98
N ARG A 241 -0.14 -8.34 27.27
CA ARG A 241 1.30 -8.46 27.49
C ARG A 241 2.09 -8.31 26.20
N LEU A 242 1.65 -8.96 25.11
CA LEU A 242 2.19 -8.78 23.76
C LEU A 242 2.14 -7.31 23.32
N ALA A 243 1.08 -6.57 23.68
CA ALA A 243 0.91 -5.15 23.39
C ALA A 243 1.78 -4.23 24.26
N LYS A 244 2.00 -4.59 25.54
CA LYS A 244 2.67 -3.72 26.54
C LYS A 244 4.19 -3.73 26.49
N GLU A 245 4.82 -4.82 26.04
CA GLU A 245 6.28 -4.98 26.21
C GLU A 245 7.13 -3.96 25.43
N ARG A 246 6.55 -3.21 24.47
CA ARG A 246 7.18 -2.04 23.82
C ARG A 246 6.14 -1.05 23.25
N ARG A 247 5.32 -0.35 24.05
CA ARG A 247 4.33 0.69 23.59
C ARG A 247 3.81 0.47 22.15
N ASN A 248 3.18 -0.67 21.90
CA ASN A 248 2.92 -1.18 20.55
C ASN A 248 1.48 -0.93 20.07
N ILE A 249 0.70 -0.09 20.76
CA ILE A 249 -0.71 0.18 20.42
C ILE A 249 -0.76 1.44 19.57
N VAL A 250 -1.23 1.31 18.33
CA VAL A 250 -1.33 2.43 17.37
C VAL A 250 -2.70 3.09 17.41
N SER A 251 -3.78 2.34 17.68
CA SER A 251 -5.13 2.91 17.93
C SER A 251 -6.09 1.89 18.56
N LYS A 252 -7.24 2.37 19.06
CA LYS A 252 -8.44 1.57 19.29
C LYS A 252 -9.52 2.09 18.34
N THR A 253 -9.91 1.30 17.35
CA THR A 253 -11.10 1.59 16.54
C THR A 253 -12.28 0.86 17.16
N ALA A 254 -13.24 1.60 17.70
CA ALA A 254 -14.48 1.02 18.18
C ALA A 254 -15.36 0.68 16.98
N GLY A 255 -15.52 -0.62 16.71
CA GLY A 255 -16.67 -1.09 15.95
C GLY A 255 -17.95 -0.88 16.77
N THR A 256 -19.08 -0.73 16.09
CA THR A 256 -20.41 -0.68 16.72
C THR A 256 -20.63 -1.84 17.68
N THR A 257 -21.53 -1.66 18.65
CA THR A 257 -21.75 -2.44 19.89
C THR A 257 -22.10 -3.93 19.74
N ARG A 258 -21.76 -4.58 18.62
CA ARG A 258 -21.91 -6.02 18.38
C ARG A 258 -20.71 -6.71 17.71
N ASP A 259 -19.64 -5.97 17.37
CA ASP A 259 -18.49 -6.52 16.64
C ASP A 259 -17.28 -6.77 17.56
N ALA A 260 -16.48 -7.80 17.24
CA ALA A 260 -15.28 -8.17 17.99
C ALA A 260 -14.32 -6.99 18.11
N VAL A 261 -13.76 -6.78 19.31
CA VAL A 261 -12.81 -5.69 19.55
C VAL A 261 -11.52 -5.96 18.77
N GLU A 262 -11.25 -5.14 17.74
CA GLU A 262 -10.01 -5.18 16.98
C GLU A 262 -8.93 -4.37 17.71
N HIS A 263 -7.77 -5.00 17.92
CA HIS A 263 -6.59 -4.31 18.44
C HIS A 263 -5.42 -4.42 17.48
N THR A 264 -4.93 -3.29 16.97
CA THR A 264 -3.69 -3.26 16.18
C THR A 264 -2.47 -3.16 17.11
N ILE A 265 -1.62 -4.19 17.07
CA ILE A 265 -0.32 -4.24 17.76
C ILE A 265 0.83 -4.35 16.77
N ARG A 266 2.02 -3.92 17.18
CA ARG A 266 3.23 -4.00 16.35
C ARG A 266 4.19 -5.11 16.80
N LEU A 267 4.45 -6.09 15.93
CA LEU A 267 5.41 -7.16 16.18
C LEU A 267 6.67 -6.95 15.32
N GLY A 268 7.58 -6.10 15.79
CA GLY A 268 8.78 -5.71 15.05
C GLY A 268 8.44 -4.67 14.00
N HIS A 269 8.58 -5.02 12.72
CA HIS A 269 8.18 -4.17 11.60
C HIS A 269 6.75 -4.42 11.10
N MET A 270 6.10 -5.51 11.55
CA MET A 270 4.75 -5.88 11.08
C MET A 270 3.66 -5.27 11.96
N ALA A 271 2.60 -4.76 11.32
CA ALA A 271 1.35 -4.40 11.96
C ALA A 271 0.41 -5.62 11.99
N VAL A 272 -0.17 -5.90 13.16
CA VAL A 272 -0.99 -7.09 13.39
C VAL A 272 -2.28 -6.68 14.05
N SER A 273 -3.41 -6.98 13.40
CA SER A 273 -4.75 -6.87 13.98
C SER A 273 -5.08 -8.15 14.72
N VAL A 274 -5.28 -8.03 16.02
CA VAL A 274 -5.69 -9.13 16.88
C VAL A 274 -7.18 -9.01 17.16
N TYR A 275 -7.91 -10.08 16.85
CA TYR A 275 -9.33 -10.20 17.11
C TYR A 275 -9.54 -11.03 18.39
N ASP A 276 -10.10 -10.41 19.44
CA ASP A 276 -10.45 -11.14 20.67
C ASP A 276 -11.77 -11.89 20.44
N THR A 277 -11.69 -13.21 20.25
CA THR A 277 -12.89 -14.05 20.17
C THR A 277 -13.42 -14.29 21.58
N ALA A 278 -14.71 -14.00 21.80
CA ALA A 278 -15.40 -14.44 23.01
C ALA A 278 -15.24 -15.96 23.11
N GLY A 279 -14.70 -16.44 24.24
CA GLY A 279 -14.14 -17.80 24.32
C GLY A 279 -15.11 -18.91 23.92
N ILE A 280 -14.60 -19.94 23.23
CA ILE A 280 -15.37 -21.12 22.81
C ILE A 280 -16.00 -21.80 24.04
N ARG A 281 -17.33 -21.91 24.06
CA ARG A 281 -18.13 -22.67 25.04
C ARG A 281 -19.11 -23.61 24.34
N ASN A 282 -19.43 -24.73 24.99
CA ASN A 282 -20.63 -25.51 24.70
C ASN A 282 -21.85 -24.82 25.35
N PRO A 283 -22.97 -24.67 24.63
CA PRO A 283 -24.01 -23.67 24.94
C PRO A 283 -24.86 -24.03 26.17
N ARG A 284 -25.25 -23.01 26.94
CA ARG A 284 -26.38 -23.08 27.89
C ARG A 284 -27.52 -22.09 27.61
N SER A 285 -27.42 -21.20 26.61
CA SER A 285 -28.56 -20.34 26.18
C SER A 285 -28.44 -19.84 24.73
N GLU A 286 -29.56 -19.33 24.17
CA GLU A 286 -29.65 -18.81 22.78
C GLU A 286 -28.79 -17.56 22.52
N ILE A 287 -28.45 -16.79 23.55
CA ILE A 287 -27.55 -15.61 23.44
C ILE A 287 -26.09 -16.05 23.17
N GLU A 288 -25.70 -17.25 23.60
CA GLU A 288 -24.35 -17.81 23.36
C GLU A 288 -24.17 -18.39 21.95
N LYS A 289 -25.25 -18.68 21.20
CA LYS A 289 -25.15 -19.17 19.80
C LYS A 289 -24.52 -18.13 18.86
N ASN A 290 -24.89 -16.86 19.02
CA ASN A 290 -24.31 -15.74 18.26
C ASN A 290 -22.80 -15.54 18.56
N SER A 291 -22.32 -15.92 19.75
CA SER A 291 -20.90 -15.81 20.12
C SER A 291 -20.00 -16.84 19.41
N ILE A 292 -20.58 -17.95 18.97
CA ILE A 292 -19.90 -19.03 18.26
C ILE A 292 -19.78 -18.70 16.76
N GLU A 293 -20.83 -18.15 16.14
CA GLU A 293 -20.78 -17.68 14.75
C GLU A 293 -19.78 -16.54 14.54
N VAL A 294 -19.71 -15.58 15.48
CA VAL A 294 -18.70 -14.51 15.47
C VAL A 294 -17.27 -15.06 15.59
N SER A 295 -17.08 -16.14 16.36
CA SER A 295 -15.77 -16.80 16.48
C SER A 295 -15.37 -17.54 15.20
N TYR A 296 -16.34 -18.08 14.44
CA TYR A 296 -16.08 -18.75 13.17
C TYR A 296 -15.80 -17.79 12.01
N HIS A 297 -16.53 -16.68 11.91
CA HIS A 297 -16.18 -15.63 10.95
C HIS A 297 -14.79 -15.04 11.21
N THR A 298 -14.42 -14.89 12.48
CA THR A 298 -13.08 -14.43 12.87
C THR A 298 -12.00 -15.44 12.49
N LEU A 299 -12.31 -16.75 12.60
CA LEU A 299 -11.44 -17.82 12.14
C LEU A 299 -11.22 -17.75 10.63
N GLU A 300 -12.26 -17.64 9.82
CA GLU A 300 -12.17 -17.56 8.35
C GLU A 300 -11.28 -16.45 7.86
N MET A 301 -11.30 -15.30 8.53
CA MET A 301 -10.52 -14.13 8.14
C MET A 301 -9.11 -14.08 8.75
N ALA A 302 -8.72 -15.04 9.59
CA ALA A 302 -7.42 -15.02 10.26
C ALA A 302 -6.30 -15.66 9.44
N ASP A 303 -5.18 -14.95 9.33
CA ASP A 303 -3.93 -15.43 8.73
C ASP A 303 -3.16 -16.38 9.67
N LEU A 304 -3.37 -16.23 10.98
CA LEU A 304 -2.76 -17.04 12.03
C LEU A 304 -3.70 -17.20 13.23
N VAL A 305 -3.78 -18.42 13.77
CA VAL A 305 -4.56 -18.72 14.98
C VAL A 305 -3.64 -18.94 16.19
N LEU A 306 -3.93 -18.26 17.30
CA LEU A 306 -3.33 -18.53 18.61
C LEU A 306 -4.32 -19.30 19.47
N LEU A 307 -4.11 -20.61 19.64
CA LEU A 307 -4.97 -21.47 20.45
C LEU A 307 -4.46 -21.56 21.89
N VAL A 308 -5.19 -20.95 22.82
CA VAL A 308 -4.78 -20.75 24.22
C VAL A 308 -5.46 -21.74 25.16
N PHE A 309 -4.66 -22.57 25.82
CA PHE A 309 -5.07 -23.46 26.89
C PHE A 309 -4.63 -22.94 28.26
N ASP A 310 -5.43 -23.22 29.28
CA ASP A 310 -5.04 -23.04 30.67
C ASP A 310 -4.23 -24.26 31.16
N GLY A 311 -2.92 -24.09 31.31
CA GLY A 311 -2.01 -25.16 31.74
C GLY A 311 -2.27 -25.70 33.15
N SER A 312 -2.96 -24.94 34.00
CA SER A 312 -3.32 -25.36 35.37
C SER A 312 -4.52 -26.30 35.46
N LYS A 313 -5.22 -26.51 34.34
CA LYS A 313 -6.44 -27.32 34.27
C LYS A 313 -6.24 -28.55 33.40
N LYS A 314 -6.97 -29.62 33.70
CA LYS A 314 -7.12 -30.74 32.77
C LYS A 314 -7.89 -30.24 31.54
N SER A 315 -7.36 -30.50 30.36
CA SER A 315 -8.10 -30.32 29.10
C SER A 315 -9.44 -31.07 29.23
N SER A 316 -10.54 -30.33 29.13
CA SER A 316 -11.90 -30.89 28.98
C SER A 316 -12.48 -30.49 27.62
N GLU A 317 -11.61 -30.08 26.70
CA GLU A 317 -11.97 -29.62 25.37
C GLU A 317 -12.02 -30.82 24.43
N ASN A 318 -12.95 -30.79 23.48
CA ASN A 318 -12.96 -31.75 22.38
C ASN A 318 -11.86 -31.35 21.40
N LEU A 319 -10.65 -31.83 21.66
CA LEU A 319 -9.45 -31.49 20.89
C LEU A 319 -9.57 -31.93 19.43
N GLU A 320 -10.34 -32.99 19.14
CA GLU A 320 -10.55 -33.53 17.80
C GLU A 320 -11.43 -32.60 16.96
N ASP A 321 -12.50 -32.04 17.53
CA ASP A 321 -13.35 -31.06 16.84
C ASP A 321 -12.57 -29.76 16.53
N ILE A 322 -11.77 -29.29 17.48
CA ILE A 322 -10.94 -28.09 17.28
C ILE A 322 -9.85 -28.35 16.23
N SER A 323 -9.21 -29.52 16.25
CA SER A 323 -8.15 -29.83 15.28
C SER A 323 -8.68 -29.96 13.85
N GLN A 324 -9.87 -30.56 13.66
CA GLN A 324 -10.52 -30.60 12.35
C GLN A 324 -10.83 -29.19 11.82
N LYS A 325 -11.32 -28.29 12.68
CA LYS A 325 -11.64 -26.91 12.30
C LYS A 325 -10.41 -26.05 11.98
N LEU A 326 -9.26 -26.40 12.55
CA LEU A 326 -7.99 -25.72 12.31
C LEU A 326 -7.13 -26.39 11.23
N TYR A 327 -7.62 -27.47 10.61
CA TYR A 327 -6.86 -28.19 9.59
C TYR A 327 -6.51 -27.29 8.40
N GLY A 328 -5.24 -27.33 7.97
CA GLY A 328 -4.72 -26.50 6.88
C GLY A 328 -4.47 -25.03 7.23
N ARG A 329 -4.76 -24.59 8.47
CA ARG A 329 -4.53 -23.21 8.93
C ARG A 329 -3.23 -23.10 9.71
N LYS A 330 -2.55 -21.95 9.60
CA LYS A 330 -1.40 -21.64 10.47
C LYS A 330 -1.88 -21.48 11.90
N CYS A 331 -1.29 -22.23 12.83
CA CYS A 331 -1.70 -22.28 14.23
C CYS A 331 -0.48 -22.30 15.15
N ILE A 332 -0.58 -21.63 16.31
CA ILE A 332 0.36 -21.78 17.43
C ILE A 332 -0.45 -22.09 18.68
N ILE A 333 -0.06 -23.13 19.40
CA ILE A 333 -0.67 -23.54 20.66
C ILE A 333 0.04 -22.86 21.82
N LEU A 334 -0.71 -22.16 22.66
CA LEU A 334 -0.22 -21.50 23.86
C LEU A 334 -0.70 -22.25 25.10
N ILE A 335 0.23 -22.77 25.89
CA ILE A 335 -0.05 -23.34 27.20
C ILE A 335 0.21 -22.26 28.25
N ASN A 336 -0.86 -21.58 28.65
CA ASN A 336 -0.78 -20.41 29.50
C ASN A 336 -0.85 -20.75 31.00
N LYS A 337 -0.51 -19.78 31.85
CA LYS A 337 -0.48 -19.88 33.33
C LYS A 337 0.56 -20.85 33.86
N THR A 338 1.73 -20.90 33.22
CA THR A 338 2.86 -21.74 33.67
C THR A 338 3.47 -21.28 35.00
N ASP A 339 3.00 -20.17 35.56
CA ASP A 339 3.27 -19.75 36.94
C ASP A 339 2.52 -20.59 37.98
N LEU A 340 1.52 -21.38 37.55
CA LEU A 340 0.77 -22.31 38.39
C LEU A 340 1.25 -23.76 38.18
N LYS A 341 0.84 -24.66 39.09
CA LYS A 341 1.08 -26.09 38.95
C LYS A 341 0.36 -26.62 37.70
N MET A 342 1.14 -27.19 36.78
CA MET A 342 0.66 -27.74 35.52
C MET A 342 -0.16 -29.02 35.72
N ASN A 343 -1.34 -29.08 35.13
CA ASN A 343 -2.27 -30.22 35.20
C ASN A 343 -2.85 -30.60 33.83
N ILE A 344 -2.37 -29.96 32.77
CA ILE A 344 -2.81 -30.22 31.40
C ILE A 344 -2.16 -31.48 30.83
N ARG A 345 -2.92 -32.27 30.05
CA ARG A 345 -2.43 -33.50 29.42
C ARG A 345 -1.74 -33.19 28.10
N MET A 346 -0.44 -32.95 28.14
CA MET A 346 0.34 -32.61 26.95
C MET A 346 0.28 -33.67 25.84
N ASN A 347 0.24 -34.96 26.20
CA ASN A 347 0.13 -36.03 25.20
C ASN A 347 -1.16 -35.96 24.39
N ALA A 348 -2.27 -35.53 25.00
CA ALA A 348 -3.53 -35.36 24.29
C ALA A 348 -3.48 -34.20 23.30
N ILE A 349 -2.82 -33.09 23.67
CA ILE A 349 -2.63 -31.93 22.80
C ILE A 349 -1.75 -32.29 21.60
N LYS A 350 -0.60 -32.93 21.86
CA LYS A 350 0.32 -33.36 20.78
C LYS A 350 -0.33 -34.36 19.81
N LYS A 351 -1.20 -35.24 20.31
CA LYS A 351 -1.93 -36.19 19.47
C LYS A 351 -2.97 -35.49 18.59
N ALA A 352 -3.69 -34.50 19.13
CA ALA A 352 -4.70 -33.78 18.39
C ALA A 352 -4.13 -32.78 17.38
N PHE A 353 -2.95 -32.22 17.67
CA PHE A 353 -2.28 -31.22 16.85
C PHE A 353 -0.85 -31.66 16.52
N PRO A 354 -0.69 -32.69 15.65
CA PRO A 354 0.62 -33.07 15.16
C PRO A 354 1.23 -31.89 14.38
N ASP A 355 2.54 -31.66 14.56
CA ASP A 355 3.33 -30.63 13.87
C ASP A 355 2.96 -29.16 14.15
N VAL A 356 2.02 -28.89 15.05
CA VAL A 356 1.70 -27.53 15.49
C VAL A 356 2.65 -27.09 16.61
N PRO A 357 3.30 -25.91 16.50
CA PRO A 357 4.17 -25.42 17.55
C PRO A 357 3.44 -25.15 18.87
N VAL A 358 4.05 -25.59 19.97
CA VAL A 358 3.55 -25.39 21.33
C VAL A 358 4.48 -24.48 22.10
N ILE A 359 3.95 -23.41 22.68
CA ILE A 359 4.70 -22.44 23.49
C ILE A 359 4.11 -22.37 24.90
N PHE A 360 4.98 -22.42 25.90
CA PHE A 360 4.61 -22.28 27.30
C PHE A 360 4.66 -20.82 27.72
N THR A 361 3.53 -20.26 28.15
CA THR A 361 3.42 -18.84 28.50
C THR A 361 2.92 -18.63 29.93
N SER A 362 3.35 -17.52 30.54
CA SER A 362 2.65 -16.94 31.68
C SER A 362 2.41 -15.47 31.39
N ALA A 363 1.15 -15.12 31.12
CA ALA A 363 0.77 -13.72 30.95
C ALA A 363 1.04 -12.87 32.21
N LYS A 364 1.07 -13.51 33.40
CA LYS A 364 1.34 -12.84 34.68
C LYS A 364 2.80 -12.45 34.80
N THR A 365 3.73 -13.37 34.52
CA THR A 365 5.17 -13.13 34.69
C THR A 365 5.83 -12.57 33.43
N GLY A 366 5.22 -12.76 32.25
CA GLY A 366 5.82 -12.45 30.95
C GLY A 366 6.62 -13.60 30.34
N ARG A 367 6.74 -14.74 31.04
CA ARG A 367 7.46 -15.92 30.51
C ARG A 367 6.85 -16.38 29.18
N GLY A 368 7.70 -16.67 28.20
CA GLY A 368 7.30 -17.19 26.88
C GLY A 368 6.75 -16.15 25.91
N ILE A 369 6.57 -14.88 26.31
CA ILE A 369 6.01 -13.84 25.43
C ILE A 369 7.00 -13.43 24.34
N ALA A 370 8.30 -13.34 24.65
CA ALA A 370 9.34 -13.08 23.65
C ALA A 370 9.46 -14.21 22.63
N GLU A 371 9.35 -15.46 23.08
CA GLU A 371 9.34 -16.65 22.21
C GLU A 371 8.09 -16.67 21.32
N LEU A 372 6.92 -16.39 21.88
CA LEU A 372 5.67 -16.24 21.14
C LEU A 372 5.80 -15.19 20.04
N ARG A 373 6.36 -14.01 20.36
CA ARG A 373 6.59 -12.95 19.37
C ARG A 373 7.48 -13.42 18.23
N ARG A 374 8.61 -14.07 18.54
CA ARG A 374 9.52 -14.60 17.52
C ARG A 374 8.81 -15.63 16.65
N ARG A 375 8.06 -16.55 17.27
CA ARG A 375 7.38 -17.63 16.54
C ARG A 375 6.26 -17.11 15.64
N ILE A 376 5.49 -16.12 16.10
CA ILE A 376 4.50 -15.44 15.25
C ILE A 376 5.17 -14.90 13.99
N VAL A 377 6.32 -14.22 14.12
CA VAL A 377 7.07 -13.71 12.97
C VAL A 377 7.54 -14.83 12.04
N GLU A 378 8.10 -15.91 12.58
CA GLU A 378 8.58 -17.07 11.81
C GLU A 378 7.45 -17.79 11.06
N GLU A 379 6.30 -18.03 11.69
CA GLU A 379 5.15 -18.69 11.04
C GLU A 379 4.57 -17.83 9.92
N ILE A 380 4.63 -16.51 10.06
CA ILE A 380 4.11 -15.55 9.09
C ILE A 380 5.09 -15.37 7.91
N THR A 381 6.38 -15.11 8.20
CA THR A 381 7.41 -14.77 7.19
C THR A 381 8.17 -15.98 6.64
N GLY A 382 7.99 -17.16 7.24
CA GLY A 382 8.79 -18.35 6.97
C GLY A 382 10.23 -18.22 7.50
N LYS A 383 11.16 -19.02 6.95
CA LYS A 383 12.60 -18.89 7.24
C LYS A 383 13.24 -17.64 6.60
N HIS A 384 12.48 -16.84 5.86
CA HIS A 384 12.95 -15.61 5.23
C HIS A 384 12.87 -14.46 6.24
N THR A 385 13.70 -14.52 7.27
CA THR A 385 13.85 -13.48 8.30
C THR A 385 14.63 -12.26 7.82
N ALA A 386 15.25 -12.34 6.65
CA ALA A 386 15.91 -11.20 6.03
C ALA A 386 14.84 -10.31 5.40
N VAL A 387 14.44 -9.28 6.13
CA VAL A 387 13.94 -8.02 5.56
C VAL A 387 15.02 -7.54 4.59
N ARG A 388 15.01 -8.05 3.36
CA ARG A 388 15.85 -7.47 2.32
C ARG A 388 15.24 -6.12 2.00
N GLU A 389 16.07 -5.09 2.05
CA GLU A 389 15.76 -3.68 1.81
C GLU A 389 15.27 -3.43 0.37
N PHE A 390 14.15 -4.03 0.00
CA PHE A 390 13.58 -3.89 -1.32
C PHE A 390 12.25 -3.15 -1.21
N GLY A 391 12.37 -1.83 -1.35
CA GLY A 391 11.29 -0.86 -1.29
C GLY A 391 10.31 -0.95 -2.46
N PHE A 392 9.56 -2.04 -2.53
CA PHE A 392 8.46 -2.22 -3.49
C PHE A 392 7.12 -2.08 -2.79
N ILE A 393 6.32 -1.11 -3.18
CA ILE A 393 4.95 -0.92 -2.66
C ILE A 393 4.06 -2.06 -3.11
N SER A 394 3.37 -2.71 -2.15
CA SER A 394 2.48 -3.84 -2.38
C SER A 394 1.10 -3.42 -2.94
N GLY A 395 1.07 -2.97 -4.19
CA GLY A 395 -0.19 -2.79 -4.91
C GLY A 395 -0.75 -4.13 -5.40
N ILE A 396 -1.97 -4.51 -5.00
CA ILE A 396 -2.70 -5.67 -5.58
C ILE A 396 -2.74 -5.56 -7.12
N ARG A 397 -2.88 -4.33 -7.63
CA ARG A 397 -2.83 -4.00 -9.05
C ARG A 397 -1.50 -4.38 -9.70
N HIS A 398 -0.38 -3.99 -9.08
CA HIS A 398 0.95 -4.36 -9.58
C HIS A 398 1.17 -5.87 -9.56
N GLU A 399 0.73 -6.55 -8.50
CA GLU A 399 0.83 -8.01 -8.42
C GLU A 399 0.01 -8.69 -9.52
N SER A 400 -1.22 -8.21 -9.78
CA SER A 400 -2.08 -8.73 -10.85
C SER A 400 -1.45 -8.54 -12.23
N ALA A 401 -0.99 -7.33 -12.53
CA ALA A 401 -0.33 -7.00 -13.79
C ALA A 401 0.93 -7.85 -14.02
N LEU A 402 1.77 -8.02 -12.99
CA LEU A 402 2.95 -8.90 -13.05
C LEU A 402 2.58 -10.37 -13.26
N LYS A 403 1.51 -10.87 -12.64
CA LYS A 403 1.04 -12.25 -12.84
C LYS A 403 0.51 -12.47 -14.25
N ASN A 404 -0.25 -11.53 -14.77
CA ASN A 404 -0.78 -11.60 -16.14
C ASN A 404 0.37 -11.54 -17.16
N ALA A 405 1.31 -10.61 -16.98
CA ALA A 405 2.52 -10.53 -17.81
C ALA A 405 3.33 -11.83 -17.74
N LEU A 406 3.49 -12.42 -16.56
CA LEU A 406 4.18 -13.70 -16.39
C LEU A 406 3.47 -14.82 -17.16
N LYS A 407 2.15 -14.92 -17.03
CA LYS A 407 1.35 -15.94 -17.71
C LYS A 407 1.49 -15.81 -19.23
N ALA A 408 1.42 -14.61 -19.77
CA ALA A 408 1.60 -14.35 -21.20
C ALA A 408 3.02 -14.75 -21.67
N LEU A 409 4.06 -14.43 -20.90
CA LEU A 409 5.43 -14.84 -21.24
C LEU A 409 5.65 -16.35 -21.15
N GLU A 410 5.00 -17.04 -20.21
CA GLU A 410 5.04 -18.50 -20.11
C GLU A 410 4.34 -19.15 -21.32
N LEU A 411 3.20 -18.63 -21.76
CA LEU A 411 2.54 -19.06 -23.00
C LEU A 411 3.42 -18.82 -24.22
N ALA A 412 4.04 -17.64 -24.33
CA ALA A 412 5.00 -17.34 -25.40
C ALA A 412 6.15 -18.36 -25.43
N SER A 413 6.64 -18.77 -24.26
CA SER A 413 7.75 -19.72 -24.14
C SER A 413 7.35 -21.13 -24.56
N GLU A 414 6.12 -21.55 -24.31
CA GLU A 414 5.57 -22.82 -24.79
C GLU A 414 5.31 -22.78 -26.31
N GLY A 415 4.83 -21.62 -26.79
CA GLY A 415 4.52 -21.33 -28.19
C GLY A 415 5.71 -21.29 -29.15
N LEU A 416 6.94 -21.19 -28.63
CA LEU A 416 8.18 -21.19 -29.45
C LEU A 416 8.30 -22.42 -30.35
N SER A 417 7.63 -23.53 -30.02
CA SER A 417 7.63 -24.76 -30.81
C SER A 417 6.48 -24.87 -31.83
N THR A 418 5.46 -24.03 -31.71
CA THR A 418 4.18 -24.14 -32.44
C THR A 418 4.01 -23.06 -33.52
N GLY A 419 4.63 -21.88 -33.38
CA GLY A 419 4.64 -20.85 -34.41
C GLY A 419 4.90 -19.44 -33.87
N MET A 420 5.74 -18.65 -34.55
CA MET A 420 6.21 -17.33 -34.07
C MET A 420 5.09 -16.26 -34.00
N GLU A 421 4.02 -16.39 -34.77
CA GLU A 421 2.89 -15.44 -34.74
C GLU A 421 2.17 -15.42 -33.38
N PHE A 422 1.96 -16.59 -32.78
CA PHE A 422 1.35 -16.70 -31.45
C PHE A 422 2.27 -16.14 -30.36
N VAL A 423 3.59 -16.40 -30.49
CA VAL A 423 4.61 -15.86 -29.60
C VAL A 423 4.61 -14.33 -29.62
N ALA A 424 4.49 -13.71 -30.79
CA ALA A 424 4.41 -12.26 -30.91
C ALA A 424 3.17 -11.68 -30.22
N ALA A 425 2.01 -12.33 -30.34
CA ALA A 425 0.78 -11.89 -29.67
C ALA A 425 0.93 -11.95 -28.13
N ASP A 426 1.46 -13.05 -27.61
CA ASP A 426 1.67 -13.25 -26.17
C ASP A 426 2.70 -12.26 -25.58
N ILE A 427 3.78 -11.97 -26.30
CA ILE A 427 4.77 -10.95 -25.90
C ILE A 427 4.11 -9.57 -25.86
N ARG A 428 3.21 -9.25 -26.81
CA ARG A 428 2.52 -7.96 -26.88
C ARG A 428 1.55 -7.82 -25.70
N GLU A 429 0.84 -8.89 -25.36
CA GLU A 429 0.01 -8.97 -24.16
C GLU A 429 0.84 -8.76 -22.87
N SER A 430 2.03 -9.36 -22.78
CA SER A 430 2.91 -9.16 -21.62
C SER A 430 3.35 -7.71 -21.46
N LEU A 431 3.68 -7.04 -22.56
CA LEU A 431 4.07 -5.63 -22.58
C LEU A 431 2.91 -4.73 -22.15
N ASN A 432 1.70 -5.01 -22.65
CA ASN A 432 0.50 -4.28 -22.24
C ASN A 432 0.25 -4.40 -20.74
N ASN A 433 0.35 -5.61 -20.18
CA ASN A 433 0.20 -5.84 -18.74
C ASN A 433 1.27 -5.11 -17.92
N LEU A 434 2.54 -5.10 -18.35
CA LEU A 434 3.57 -4.31 -17.66
C LEU A 434 3.33 -2.79 -17.79
N GLY A 435 2.85 -2.33 -18.94
CA GLY A 435 2.48 -0.94 -19.20
C GLY A 435 1.36 -0.44 -18.28
N GLU A 436 0.48 -1.33 -17.81
CA GLU A 436 -0.55 -0.95 -16.84
C GLU A 436 0.08 -0.48 -15.52
N ILE A 437 1.23 -1.04 -15.13
CA ILE A 437 1.91 -0.69 -13.88
C ILE A 437 2.39 0.75 -13.90
N THR A 438 3.03 1.16 -15.00
CA THR A 438 3.57 2.51 -15.21
C THR A 438 2.50 3.51 -15.67
N GLY A 439 1.35 3.03 -16.14
CA GLY A 439 0.25 3.87 -16.62
C GLY A 439 0.25 4.11 -18.13
N GLU A 440 1.12 3.44 -18.89
CA GLU A 440 1.24 3.61 -20.35
C GLU A 440 0.04 3.04 -21.12
N THR A 441 -0.57 1.97 -20.60
CA THR A 441 -1.70 1.25 -21.24
C THR A 441 -2.96 1.25 -20.37
N THR A 442 -3.02 2.10 -19.34
CA THR A 442 -4.12 2.10 -18.36
C THR A 442 -5.35 2.85 -18.85
N ALA A 443 -6.52 2.23 -18.69
CA ALA A 443 -7.82 2.85 -18.99
C ALA A 443 -8.12 4.06 -18.08
N GLU A 444 -8.86 5.03 -18.61
CA GLU A 444 -9.13 6.31 -17.92
C GLU A 444 -9.93 6.15 -16.62
N ASP A 445 -10.90 5.23 -16.58
CA ASP A 445 -11.69 4.92 -15.37
C ASP A 445 -10.83 4.40 -14.20
N ILE A 446 -9.77 3.65 -14.50
CA ILE A 446 -8.84 3.14 -13.49
C ILE A 446 -8.01 4.30 -12.93
N LEU A 447 -7.56 5.21 -13.79
CA LEU A 447 -6.85 6.42 -13.36
C LEU A 447 -7.74 7.26 -12.44
N ASP A 448 -8.99 7.47 -12.81
CA ASP A 448 -9.95 8.22 -12.00
C ASP A 448 -10.18 7.57 -10.62
N ASN A 449 -10.33 6.24 -10.57
CA ASN A 449 -10.44 5.52 -9.29
C ASN A 449 -9.18 5.70 -8.42
N ILE A 450 -7.98 5.61 -9.00
CA ILE A 450 -6.72 5.80 -8.28
C ILE A 450 -6.63 7.22 -7.71
N PHE A 451 -6.83 8.24 -8.55
CA PHE A 451 -6.69 9.64 -8.15
C PHE A 451 -7.80 10.12 -7.21
N SER A 452 -9.00 9.51 -7.27
CA SER A 452 -10.10 9.81 -6.34
C SER A 452 -9.76 9.54 -4.87
N ARG A 453 -8.80 8.64 -4.60
CA ARG A 453 -8.34 8.29 -3.24
C ARG A 453 -7.36 9.30 -2.65
N PHE A 454 -6.87 10.25 -3.44
CA PHE A 454 -5.96 11.29 -2.98
C PHE A 454 -6.72 12.44 -2.33
N CYS A 455 -6.04 13.15 -1.44
CA CYS A 455 -6.55 14.41 -0.91
C CYS A 455 -6.66 15.48 -2.03
N ILE A 456 -7.61 16.40 -1.87
CA ILE A 456 -7.67 17.64 -2.67
C ILE A 456 -6.46 18.50 -2.30
N GLY A 457 -5.77 19.07 -3.30
CA GLY A 457 -4.57 19.90 -3.10
C GLY A 457 -3.25 19.13 -2.97
N LYS A 458 -3.37 17.79 -2.88
CA LYS A 458 -2.36 16.79 -2.57
C LYS A 458 -1.72 16.95 -1.19
#